data_AF-A0A7C4C7W0-F1
#
_entry.id   AF-A0A7C4C7W0-F1
#
_cell.length_a   1.000
_cell.length_b   1.000
_cell.length_c   1.000
_cell.angle_alpha   90.00
_cell.angle_beta   90.00
_cell.angle_gamma   90.00
#
_symmetry.space_group_name_H-M   'P 1'
#
loop_
_entity.id
_entity.type
_entity.pdbx_description
1 polymer ?
#
loop_
_entity_poly.entity_id
_entity_poly.type
_entity_poly.pdbx_seq_one_letter_code
_entity_poly.pdbx_strand_id
1 'polypeptide(L)'
;RRNLADVRAGEYEGLAERLRRPEHRPDYGPAEFNARSGATAVGARDFLVAYNVNLNTTSTRRANAIAFDIREKGREKRDPVTDAVVRNAQGEPVWVPGTLKCVKAIGWYIEEYGIAQVSINLTDLSVTPLHVAFDECCRAAAARGVRVTGSELVGLLPLRALLDAGRYFLRKQQRSVGVADAELIKIAVKSLGLNDLYPFKPEEKVIEYAIAARRKGTTKKRLVDRAVVEFVEETASESPAPGGGSVAATLGALGAALATMVANLSAHKRGWDARWEEFSDWAERGKAHYVELLRLVDEDTAAFNRLMDALGLPKGTPAEKTARQAAMQAATRAASEVPLRVMETALASMDVIAAMAEIGNPNSVSDAGVGALCARAAVRGAYLNVRINCGGLEDKALAAELLRRGAELERQAEERERAILAVVAGKMK
;
A
#
# COMPACT_ATOMS: atom_id res chain seq x y z
N ARG A 1 -19.00 6.90 24.14
CA ARG A 1 -17.83 7.71 24.58
C ARG A 1 -16.78 7.72 23.45
N ARG A 2 -15.98 8.78 23.24
CA ARG A 2 -15.00 8.85 22.11
C ARG A 2 -13.56 9.15 22.53
N ASN A 3 -13.33 10.13 23.40
CA ASN A 3 -11.98 10.50 23.85
C ASN A 3 -11.58 9.67 25.08
N LEU A 4 -10.54 8.83 24.94
CA LEU A 4 -10.06 7.96 26.02
C LEU A 4 -9.56 8.76 27.24
N ALA A 5 -9.02 9.97 27.05
CA ALA A 5 -8.56 10.80 28.18
C ALA A 5 -9.74 11.18 29.09
N ASP A 6 -10.87 11.57 28.51
CA ASP A 6 -12.09 11.92 29.25
C ASP A 6 -12.69 10.68 29.95
N VAL A 7 -12.59 9.51 29.30
CA VAL A 7 -13.00 8.23 29.90
C VAL A 7 -12.10 7.83 31.06
N ARG A 8 -10.81 8.16 31.03
CA ARG A 8 -9.83 7.82 32.08
C ARG A 8 -9.62 8.92 33.13
N ALA A 9 -10.38 10.01 33.09
CA ALA A 9 -10.26 11.10 34.05
C ALA A 9 -10.38 10.62 35.52
N GLY A 10 -9.45 11.04 36.37
CA GLY A 10 -9.35 10.57 37.76
C GLY A 10 -8.71 9.19 37.93
N GLU A 11 -8.30 8.55 36.83
CA GLU A 11 -7.57 7.27 36.80
C GLU A 11 -8.23 6.18 37.66
N TYR A 12 -7.43 5.41 38.41
CA TYR A 12 -7.93 4.30 39.22
C TYR A 12 -8.65 4.82 40.48
N GLU A 13 -8.09 5.83 41.12
CA GLU A 13 -8.53 6.42 42.38
C GLU A 13 -9.92 7.05 42.26
N GLY A 14 -10.20 7.72 41.14
CA GLY A 14 -11.48 8.34 40.86
C GLY A 14 -12.56 7.38 40.34
N LEU A 15 -12.20 6.15 39.98
CA LEU A 15 -13.13 5.22 39.33
C LEU A 15 -14.32 4.86 40.24
N ALA A 16 -14.08 4.62 41.52
CA ALA A 16 -15.13 4.24 42.48
C ALA A 16 -16.21 5.32 42.63
N GLU A 17 -15.81 6.60 42.63
CA GLU A 17 -16.76 7.71 42.68
C GLU A 17 -17.48 7.89 41.34
N ARG A 18 -16.75 7.78 40.22
CA ARG A 18 -17.33 7.94 38.89
C ARG A 18 -18.39 6.89 38.60
N LEU A 19 -18.18 5.63 38.96
CA LEU A 19 -19.17 4.56 38.73
C LEU A 19 -20.50 4.78 39.47
N ARG A 20 -20.53 5.61 40.53
CA ARG A 20 -21.78 5.98 41.24
C ARG A 20 -22.64 6.97 40.46
N ARG A 21 -22.06 7.66 39.46
CA ARG A 21 -22.77 8.68 38.69
C ARG A 21 -23.44 8.04 37.46
N PRO A 22 -24.75 8.20 37.26
CA PRO A 22 -25.47 7.58 36.14
C PRO A 22 -24.86 7.88 34.75
N GLU A 23 -24.34 9.08 34.55
CA GLU A 23 -23.67 9.53 33.32
C GLU A 23 -22.36 8.80 33.01
N HIS A 24 -21.78 8.13 34.01
CA HIS A 24 -20.51 7.40 33.92
C HIS A 24 -20.70 5.88 33.96
N ARG A 25 -21.94 5.39 33.89
CA ARG A 25 -22.24 3.95 33.84
C ARG A 25 -21.50 3.24 32.69
N PRO A 26 -20.82 2.11 32.90
CA PRO A 26 -20.13 1.39 31.83
C PRO A 26 -21.06 1.04 30.66
N ASP A 27 -20.52 1.05 29.44
CA ASP A 27 -21.26 0.61 28.25
C ASP A 27 -21.49 -0.91 28.27
N TYR A 28 -20.62 -1.66 28.97
CA TYR A 28 -20.72 -3.09 29.22
C TYR A 28 -20.16 -3.45 30.60
N GLY A 29 -20.70 -4.52 31.21
CA GLY A 29 -20.33 -4.98 32.54
C GLY A 29 -21.04 -4.23 33.68
N PRO A 30 -20.88 -4.70 34.94
CA PRO A 30 -21.52 -4.10 36.09
C PRO A 30 -20.92 -2.73 36.41
N ALA A 31 -21.73 -1.82 36.95
CA ALA A 31 -21.27 -0.52 37.47
C ALA A 31 -20.68 -0.66 38.89
N GLU A 32 -19.84 -1.66 39.08
CA GLU A 32 -19.26 -2.03 40.38
C GLU A 32 -17.75 -1.87 40.33
N PHE A 33 -17.19 -1.24 41.36
CA PHE A 33 -15.75 -1.04 41.45
C PHE A 33 -15.04 -2.34 41.85
N ASN A 34 -14.13 -2.80 41.00
CA ASN A 34 -13.24 -3.92 41.31
C ASN A 34 -11.86 -3.40 41.71
N ALA A 35 -11.50 -3.54 42.98
CA ALA A 35 -10.21 -3.04 43.47
C ALA A 35 -8.99 -3.72 42.82
N ARG A 36 -9.11 -4.95 42.31
CA ARG A 36 -7.99 -5.67 41.70
C ARG A 36 -7.76 -5.25 40.24
N SER A 37 -8.82 -5.02 39.47
CA SER A 37 -8.74 -4.81 38.02
C SER A 37 -9.16 -3.42 37.55
N GLY A 38 -9.83 -2.63 38.39
CA GLY A 38 -10.39 -1.34 38.01
C GLY A 38 -11.43 -1.49 36.89
N ALA A 39 -11.27 -0.72 35.81
CA ALA A 39 -12.09 -0.79 34.61
C ALA A 39 -11.23 -0.98 33.36
N THR A 40 -11.76 -1.72 32.39
CA THR A 40 -11.11 -1.94 31.10
C THR A 40 -11.82 -1.13 30.02
N ALA A 41 -11.07 -0.36 29.25
CA ALA A 41 -11.58 0.33 28.07
C ALA A 41 -11.17 -0.46 26.82
N VAL A 42 -12.16 -0.97 26.09
CA VAL A 42 -11.96 -1.57 24.76
C VAL A 42 -12.44 -0.56 23.72
N GLY A 43 -11.68 -0.38 22.65
CA GLY A 43 -12.06 0.52 21.58
C GLY A 43 -11.31 0.23 20.30
N ALA A 44 -11.82 0.79 19.20
CA ALA A 44 -11.17 0.81 17.91
C ALA A 44 -10.90 2.26 17.52
N ARG A 45 -9.73 2.50 16.92
CA ARG A 45 -9.33 3.78 16.35
C ARG A 45 -8.48 3.50 15.11
N ASP A 46 -8.29 4.53 14.30
CA ASP A 46 -7.30 4.45 13.22
C ASP A 46 -5.87 4.33 13.79
N PHE A 47 -4.93 3.94 12.93
CA PHE A 47 -3.53 3.79 13.30
C PHE A 47 -2.96 5.10 13.82
N LEU A 48 -2.44 5.06 15.05
CA LEU A 48 -1.63 6.14 15.59
C LEU A 48 -0.18 5.89 15.23
N VAL A 49 0.47 6.87 14.61
CA VAL A 49 1.90 6.86 14.33
C VAL A 49 2.62 7.88 15.21
N ALA A 50 3.59 7.39 15.99
CA ALA A 50 4.50 8.21 16.78
C ALA A 50 5.73 8.55 15.92
N TYR A 51 5.92 9.84 15.66
CA TYR A 51 6.89 10.35 14.70
C TYR A 51 7.57 11.58 15.28
N ASN A 52 8.90 11.58 15.32
CA ASN A 52 9.66 12.71 15.84
C ASN A 52 10.42 13.39 14.70
N VAL A 53 10.50 14.72 14.72
CA VAL A 53 11.31 15.50 13.77
C VAL A 53 12.49 16.12 14.51
N ASN A 54 13.69 15.83 14.03
CA ASN A 54 14.96 16.19 14.67
C ASN A 54 15.36 17.63 14.32
N LEU A 55 15.79 18.39 15.31
CA LEU A 55 16.17 19.79 15.14
C LEU A 55 17.66 20.00 15.46
N ASN A 56 18.29 20.93 14.75
CA ASN A 56 19.69 21.34 15.00
C ASN A 56 19.86 22.23 16.27
N THR A 57 19.08 22.00 17.32
CA THR A 57 19.10 22.79 18.56
C THR A 57 18.84 21.91 19.76
N THR A 58 19.35 22.29 20.92
CA THR A 58 19.05 21.67 22.23
C THR A 58 17.86 22.35 22.93
N SER A 59 17.34 23.44 22.36
CA SER A 59 16.31 24.25 23.01
C SER A 59 14.92 23.62 22.91
N THR A 60 14.46 22.99 24.00
CA THR A 60 13.07 22.53 24.17
C THR A 60 12.05 23.65 23.97
N ARG A 61 12.39 24.88 24.36
CA ARG A 61 11.54 26.06 24.14
C ARG A 61 11.30 26.32 22.65
N ARG A 62 12.34 26.25 21.81
CA ARG A 62 12.19 26.42 20.35
C ARG A 62 11.44 25.25 19.73
N ALA A 63 11.72 24.02 20.17
CA ALA A 63 10.98 22.83 19.72
C ALA A 63 9.49 22.92 20.06
N ASN A 64 9.13 23.37 21.26
CA ASN A 64 7.73 23.58 21.65
C ASN A 64 7.06 24.68 20.83
N ALA A 65 7.78 25.76 20.53
CA ALA A 65 7.25 26.81 19.67
C ALA A 65 6.92 26.29 18.25
N ILE A 66 7.72 25.38 17.70
CA ILE A 66 7.42 24.71 16.41
C ILE A 66 6.24 23.74 16.59
N ALA A 67 6.25 22.92 17.64
CA ALA A 67 5.16 21.98 17.94
C ALA A 67 3.80 22.67 18.03
N PHE A 68 3.76 23.87 18.61
CA PHE A 68 2.55 24.67 18.73
C PHE A 68 2.08 25.28 17.41
N ASP A 69 2.98 25.49 16.44
CA ASP A 69 2.58 25.96 15.12
C ASP A 69 1.90 24.85 14.30
N ILE A 70 2.31 23.60 14.50
CA ILE A 70 1.84 22.48 13.68
C ILE A 70 0.71 21.68 14.33
N ARG A 71 0.66 21.55 15.66
CA ARG A 71 -0.36 20.72 16.33
C ARG A 71 -1.74 21.34 16.25
N GLU A 72 -2.77 20.51 16.13
CA GLU A 72 -4.15 20.95 15.93
C GLU A 72 -4.64 21.94 16.98
N LYS A 73 -4.36 21.65 18.27
CA LYS A 73 -4.72 22.53 19.39
C LYS A 73 -4.05 23.91 19.30
N GLY A 74 -2.88 23.98 18.67
CA GLY A 74 -2.09 25.19 18.54
C GLY A 74 -1.53 25.73 19.86
N ARG A 75 -1.59 27.04 20.04
CA ARG A 75 -1.11 27.78 21.23
C ARG A 75 -2.20 28.63 21.86
N GLU A 76 -2.04 28.91 23.15
CA GLU A 76 -2.80 29.96 23.80
C GLU A 76 -2.38 31.32 23.20
N LYS A 77 -3.36 32.16 22.90
CA LYS A 77 -3.13 33.53 22.46
C LYS A 77 -2.57 34.31 23.65
N ARG A 78 -1.40 34.93 23.45
CA ARG A 78 -0.77 35.81 24.44
C ARG A 78 -0.76 37.24 23.94
N ASP A 79 -0.90 38.16 24.88
CA ASP A 79 -0.76 39.59 24.63
C ASP A 79 0.71 39.90 24.30
N PRO A 80 1.01 40.60 23.18
CA PRO A 80 2.38 40.84 22.74
C PRO A 80 3.23 41.70 23.69
N VAL A 81 2.59 42.47 24.58
CA VAL A 81 3.27 43.42 25.47
C VAL A 81 3.43 42.84 26.87
N THR A 82 2.39 42.19 27.39
CA THR A 82 2.34 41.71 28.79
C THR A 82 2.63 40.21 28.93
N ASP A 83 2.70 39.46 27.83
CA ASP A 83 2.77 37.99 27.77
C ASP A 83 1.59 37.28 28.48
N ALA A 84 0.57 38.02 28.91
CA ALA A 84 -0.60 37.47 29.58
C ALA A 84 -1.46 36.65 28.61
N VAL A 85 -2.06 35.56 29.10
CA VAL A 85 -3.00 34.75 28.32
C VAL A 85 -4.28 35.55 28.06
N VAL A 86 -4.62 35.71 26.78
CA VAL A 86 -5.86 36.36 26.37
C VAL A 86 -7.03 35.42 26.69
N ARG A 87 -8.02 35.91 27.44
CA ARG A 87 -9.22 35.16 27.83
C ARG A 87 -10.47 35.70 27.14
N ASN A 88 -11.43 34.84 26.87
CA ASN A 88 -12.74 35.21 26.30
C ASN A 88 -13.67 35.79 27.39
N ALA A 89 -14.91 36.17 27.01
CA ALA A 89 -15.90 36.74 27.93
C ALA A 89 -16.29 35.79 29.09
N GLN A 90 -16.05 34.50 28.94
CA GLN A 90 -16.31 33.44 29.93
C GLN A 90 -15.09 33.14 30.80
N GLY A 91 -13.97 33.85 30.61
CA GLY A 91 -12.73 33.65 31.35
C GLY A 91 -11.88 32.48 30.85
N GLU A 92 -12.20 31.86 29.71
CA GLU A 92 -11.45 30.74 29.15
C GLU A 92 -10.31 31.23 28.23
N PRO A 93 -9.15 30.53 28.18
CA PRO A 93 -8.06 30.88 27.26
C PRO A 93 -8.50 30.88 25.79
N VAL A 94 -8.17 31.93 25.06
CA VAL A 94 -8.34 31.98 23.61
C VAL A 94 -7.20 31.20 22.95
N TRP A 95 -7.52 30.26 22.07
CA TRP A 95 -6.55 29.44 21.34
C TRP A 95 -6.37 29.91 19.91
N VAL A 96 -5.12 29.94 19.44
CA VAL A 96 -4.76 30.05 18.04
C VAL A 96 -4.41 28.65 17.56
N PRO A 97 -5.23 28.01 16.70
CA PRO A 97 -4.99 26.65 16.24
C PRO A 97 -3.72 26.55 15.39
N GLY A 98 -3.11 25.37 15.39
CA GLY A 98 -1.99 25.08 14.49
C GLY A 98 -2.47 24.71 13.08
N THR A 99 -1.51 24.47 12.21
CA THR A 99 -1.75 24.26 10.78
C THR A 99 -2.26 22.87 10.43
N LEU A 100 -1.92 21.83 11.20
CA LEU A 100 -2.30 20.45 10.91
C LEU A 100 -3.50 19.97 11.75
N LYS A 101 -4.32 19.12 11.15
CA LYS A 101 -5.48 18.47 11.80
C LYS A 101 -5.14 17.07 12.24
N CYS A 102 -5.77 16.55 13.29
CA CYS A 102 -5.47 15.22 13.82
C CYS A 102 -3.98 15.03 14.20
N VAL A 103 -3.34 16.11 14.64
CA VAL A 103 -1.92 16.13 15.06
C VAL A 103 -1.82 16.62 16.49
N LYS A 104 -1.13 15.84 17.32
CA LYS A 104 -0.66 16.28 18.64
C LYS A 104 0.86 16.38 18.58
N ALA A 105 1.43 17.48 19.09
CA ALA A 105 2.88 17.62 19.13
C ALA A 105 3.35 18.35 20.40
N ILE A 106 4.59 18.04 20.78
CA ILE A 106 5.32 18.67 21.89
C ILE A 106 6.81 18.78 21.54
N GLY A 107 7.50 19.78 22.08
CA GLY A 107 8.96 19.85 22.02
C GLY A 107 9.59 19.01 23.12
N TRP A 108 10.51 18.12 22.75
CA TRP A 108 11.20 17.20 23.66
C TRP A 108 12.71 17.27 23.46
N TYR A 109 13.51 17.03 24.50
CA TYR A 109 14.96 16.91 24.39
C TYR A 109 15.38 15.48 24.64
N ILE A 110 16.17 14.91 23.74
CA ILE A 110 16.74 13.57 23.91
C ILE A 110 18.19 13.71 24.34
N GLU A 111 18.46 13.38 25.60
CA GLU A 111 19.80 13.40 26.18
C GLU A 111 20.78 12.50 25.43
N GLU A 112 20.36 11.29 25.04
CA GLU A 112 21.20 10.31 24.32
C GLU A 112 21.82 10.86 23.03
N TYR A 113 21.09 11.71 22.31
CA TYR A 113 21.54 12.28 21.03
C TYR A 113 21.93 13.76 21.13
N GLY A 114 21.74 14.39 22.30
CA GLY A 114 22.06 15.81 22.51
C GLY A 114 21.25 16.78 21.64
N ILE A 115 20.03 16.41 21.22
CA ILE A 115 19.18 17.21 20.34
C ILE A 115 17.77 17.40 20.89
N ALA A 116 17.12 18.50 20.50
CA ALA A 116 15.69 18.67 20.65
C ALA A 116 14.94 18.13 19.42
N GLN A 117 13.76 17.60 19.66
CA GLN A 117 12.84 17.10 18.65
C GLN A 117 11.47 17.76 18.79
N VAL A 118 10.73 17.81 17.69
CA VAL A 118 9.28 17.93 17.73
C VAL A 118 8.73 16.51 17.75
N SER A 119 8.22 16.06 18.90
CA SER A 119 7.56 14.76 19.03
C SER A 119 6.10 14.88 18.61
N ILE A 120 5.69 14.07 17.63
CA ILE A 120 4.41 14.17 16.94
C ILE A 120 3.67 12.84 17.06
N ASN A 121 2.40 12.90 17.44
CA ASN A 121 1.45 11.82 17.28
C ASN A 121 0.48 12.17 16.15
N LEU A 122 0.56 11.41 15.06
CA LEU A 122 -0.40 11.44 13.95
C LEU A 122 -1.54 10.50 14.32
N THR A 123 -2.71 11.05 14.64
CA THR A 123 -3.85 10.23 15.11
C THR A 123 -4.77 9.76 14.00
N ASP A 124 -4.63 10.34 12.80
CA ASP A 124 -5.35 9.96 11.58
C ASP A 124 -4.47 10.28 10.37
N LEU A 125 -3.93 9.25 9.74
CA LEU A 125 -3.04 9.36 8.59
C LEU A 125 -3.77 9.72 7.29
N SER A 126 -5.09 9.54 7.25
CA SER A 126 -5.91 9.93 6.10
C SER A 126 -6.12 11.45 6.05
N VAL A 127 -6.12 12.10 7.22
CA VAL A 127 -6.24 13.55 7.36
C VAL A 127 -4.89 14.24 7.27
N THR A 128 -3.91 13.82 8.08
CA THR A 128 -2.54 14.36 8.01
C THR A 128 -1.54 13.24 7.75
N PRO A 129 -1.10 13.08 6.49
CA PRO A 129 -0.06 12.12 6.13
C PRO A 129 1.30 12.45 6.72
N LEU A 130 2.15 11.43 6.86
CA LEU A 130 3.50 11.52 7.41
C LEU A 130 4.36 12.62 6.75
N HIS A 131 4.37 12.65 5.42
CA HIS A 131 5.16 13.61 4.63
C HIS A 131 4.66 15.04 4.76
N VAL A 132 3.34 15.24 4.93
CA VAL A 132 2.76 16.58 5.17
C VAL A 132 3.18 17.09 6.54
N ALA A 133 3.14 16.25 7.57
CA ALA A 133 3.58 16.63 8.91
C ALA A 133 5.08 16.97 8.94
N PHE A 134 5.91 16.20 8.24
CA PHE A 134 7.34 16.48 8.13
C PHE A 134 7.62 17.82 7.45
N ASP A 135 7.06 18.06 6.26
CA ASP A 135 7.30 19.29 5.51
C ASP A 135 6.75 20.54 6.21
N GLU A 136 5.61 20.42 6.88
CA GLU A 136 5.06 21.51 7.67
C GLU A 136 5.92 21.80 8.91
N CYS A 137 6.49 20.78 9.55
CA CYS A 137 7.48 20.95 10.61
C CYS A 137 8.75 21.63 10.08
N CYS A 138 9.25 21.23 8.90
CA CYS A 138 10.36 21.88 8.22
C CYS A 138 10.09 23.36 7.95
N ARG A 139 8.90 23.69 7.43
CA ARG A 139 8.47 25.07 7.17
C ARG A 139 8.41 25.89 8.46
N ALA A 140 7.77 25.36 9.52
CA ALA A 140 7.64 26.03 10.81
C ALA A 140 9.00 26.20 11.52
N ALA A 141 9.90 25.22 11.42
CA ALA A 141 11.26 25.31 11.92
C ALA A 141 12.07 26.39 11.18
N ALA A 142 12.01 26.39 9.83
CA ALA A 142 12.71 27.36 9.00
C ALA A 142 12.26 28.80 9.27
N ALA A 143 10.94 29.03 9.41
CA ALA A 143 10.37 30.32 9.78
C ALA A 143 10.88 30.86 11.13
N ARG A 144 11.46 29.99 11.97
CA ARG A 144 12.02 30.34 13.27
C ARG A 144 13.55 30.33 13.27
N GLY A 145 14.22 30.09 12.15
CA GLY A 145 15.67 29.94 12.07
C GLY A 145 16.18 28.67 12.76
N VAL A 146 15.41 27.58 12.72
CA VAL A 146 15.81 26.23 13.13
C VAL A 146 15.87 25.37 11.87
N ARG A 147 16.85 24.46 11.79
CA ARG A 147 16.96 23.49 10.70
C ARG A 147 16.52 22.11 11.20
N VAL A 148 15.67 21.46 10.43
CA VAL A 148 15.38 20.03 10.59
C VAL A 148 16.54 19.21 10.03
N THR A 149 17.06 18.26 10.81
CA THR A 149 18.18 17.38 10.40
C THR A 149 17.69 16.04 9.84
N GLY A 150 16.53 15.59 10.30
CA GLY A 150 15.88 14.36 9.87
C GLY A 150 14.69 14.04 10.73
N SER A 151 14.35 12.76 10.83
CA SER A 151 13.22 12.31 11.63
C SER A 151 13.42 10.90 12.15
N GLU A 152 12.52 10.51 13.04
CA GLU A 152 12.50 9.20 13.66
C GLU A 152 11.08 8.67 13.71
N LEU A 153 10.92 7.39 13.34
CA LEU A 153 9.69 6.65 13.60
C LEU A 153 9.83 5.82 14.88
N VAL A 154 8.94 6.07 15.84
CA VAL A 154 8.82 5.28 17.06
C VAL A 154 7.74 4.22 16.89
N GLY A 155 8.14 2.95 16.97
CA GLY A 155 7.25 1.81 16.75
C GLY A 155 7.10 1.44 15.26
N LEU A 156 5.88 1.05 14.88
CA LEU A 156 5.54 0.54 13.55
C LEU A 156 4.63 1.51 12.80
N LEU A 157 4.64 1.46 11.46
CA LEU A 157 3.72 2.19 10.60
C LEU A 157 3.16 1.32 9.46
N PRO A 158 1.98 1.64 8.92
CA PRO A 158 1.46 0.95 7.74
C PRO A 158 2.30 1.27 6.50
N LEU A 159 2.51 0.28 5.63
CA LEU A 159 3.26 0.39 4.38
C LEU A 159 2.78 1.56 3.54
N ARG A 160 1.45 1.74 3.47
CA ARG A 160 0.81 2.83 2.72
C ARG A 160 1.38 4.20 3.08
N ALA A 161 1.71 4.47 4.34
CA ALA A 161 2.26 5.76 4.76
C ALA A 161 3.62 6.07 4.09
N LEU A 162 4.48 5.06 3.92
CA LEU A 162 5.75 5.21 3.22
C LEU A 162 5.56 5.27 1.70
N LEU A 163 4.64 4.48 1.13
CA LEU A 163 4.36 4.55 -0.31
C LEU A 163 3.83 5.93 -0.70
N ASP A 164 2.90 6.49 0.08
CA ASP A 164 2.33 7.81 -0.17
C ASP A 164 3.38 8.91 0.01
N ALA A 165 4.25 8.80 1.02
CA ALA A 165 5.40 9.70 1.17
C ALA A 165 6.38 9.61 -0.01
N GLY A 166 6.70 8.40 -0.48
CA GLY A 166 7.56 8.18 -1.64
C GLY A 166 7.01 8.84 -2.89
N ARG A 167 5.70 8.65 -3.17
CA ARG A 167 5.02 9.29 -4.29
C ARG A 167 5.04 10.81 -4.17
N TYR A 168 4.75 11.34 -2.98
CA TYR A 168 4.77 12.78 -2.71
C TYR A 168 6.13 13.41 -3.05
N PHE A 169 7.22 12.83 -2.54
CA PHE A 169 8.55 13.39 -2.78
C PHE A 169 9.06 13.18 -4.21
N LEU A 170 8.66 12.10 -4.90
CA LEU A 170 8.94 11.94 -6.33
C LEU A 170 8.21 12.99 -7.19
N ARG A 171 6.93 13.26 -6.90
CA ARG A 171 6.19 14.34 -7.60
C ARG A 171 6.84 15.71 -7.38
N LYS A 172 7.31 16.01 -6.16
CA LYS A 172 8.10 17.23 -5.90
C LYS A 172 9.38 17.32 -6.73
N GLN A 173 9.98 16.19 -7.05
CA GLN A 173 11.18 16.10 -7.89
C GLN A 173 10.83 16.05 -9.40
N GLN A 174 9.56 16.14 -9.78
CA GLN A 174 9.09 15.94 -11.16
C GLN A 174 9.54 14.59 -11.73
N ARG A 175 9.40 13.54 -10.92
CA ARG A 175 9.79 12.17 -11.27
C ARG A 175 8.59 11.23 -11.25
N SER A 176 8.66 10.22 -12.12
CA SER A 176 7.62 9.20 -12.22
C SER A 176 7.39 8.49 -10.89
N VAL A 177 6.12 8.30 -10.54
CA VAL A 177 5.67 7.54 -9.36
C VAL A 177 5.27 6.10 -9.68
N GLY A 178 5.24 5.73 -10.97
CA GLY A 178 5.03 4.36 -11.46
C GLY A 178 6.28 3.47 -11.33
N VAL A 179 7.00 3.59 -10.21
CA VAL A 179 8.22 2.84 -9.90
C VAL A 179 7.95 1.74 -8.87
N ALA A 180 8.88 0.81 -8.67
CA ALA A 180 8.74 -0.26 -7.68
C ALA A 180 8.51 0.29 -6.25
N ASP A 181 7.73 -0.44 -5.44
CA ASP A 181 7.46 -0.05 -4.05
C ASP A 181 8.73 0.12 -3.22
N ALA A 182 9.76 -0.71 -3.47
CA ALA A 182 11.06 -0.58 -2.83
C ALA A 182 11.73 0.79 -3.12
N GLU A 183 11.58 1.32 -4.34
CA GLU A 183 12.09 2.64 -4.68
C GLU A 183 11.25 3.74 -4.02
N LEU A 184 9.92 3.60 -3.96
CA LEU A 184 9.06 4.54 -3.22
C LEU A 184 9.46 4.61 -1.73
N ILE A 185 9.66 3.47 -1.08
CA ILE A 185 10.09 3.38 0.32
C ILE A 185 11.47 4.02 0.49
N LYS A 186 12.43 3.72 -0.39
CA LYS A 186 13.77 4.31 -0.36
C LYS A 186 13.71 5.84 -0.46
N ILE A 187 12.89 6.38 -1.37
CA ILE A 187 12.70 7.83 -1.52
C ILE A 187 12.04 8.42 -0.28
N ALA A 188 11.03 7.77 0.30
CA ALA A 188 10.39 8.21 1.53
C ALA A 188 11.41 8.28 2.69
N VAL A 189 12.16 7.19 2.92
CA VAL A 189 13.18 7.10 3.97
C VAL A 189 14.22 8.21 3.82
N LYS A 190 14.72 8.43 2.60
CA LYS A 190 15.72 9.46 2.33
C LYS A 190 15.16 10.88 2.52
N SER A 191 13.96 11.14 2.01
CA SER A 191 13.38 12.50 2.01
C SER A 191 12.88 12.93 3.39
N LEU A 192 12.39 11.98 4.18
CA LEU A 192 12.00 12.21 5.58
C LEU A 192 13.20 12.22 6.52
N GLY A 193 14.39 11.80 6.08
CA GLY A 193 15.56 11.68 6.94
C GLY A 193 15.38 10.63 8.04
N LEU A 194 14.70 9.51 7.76
CA LEU A 194 14.40 8.46 8.74
C LEU A 194 15.64 7.72 9.26
N ASN A 195 16.80 7.95 8.63
CA ASN A 195 18.09 7.36 8.99
C ASN A 195 18.95 8.27 9.91
N ASP A 196 18.42 9.43 10.36
CA ASP A 196 19.23 10.48 11.00
C ASP A 196 19.83 10.04 12.34
N LEU A 197 19.07 9.32 13.17
CA LEU A 197 19.56 8.82 14.47
C LEU A 197 20.16 7.41 14.37
N TYR A 198 19.55 6.54 13.57
CA TYR A 198 19.97 5.16 13.35
C TYR A 198 19.41 4.65 12.02
N PRO A 199 19.98 3.57 11.45
CA PRO A 199 19.47 2.99 10.22
C PRO A 199 18.00 2.58 10.31
N PHE A 200 17.17 3.08 9.40
CA PHE A 200 15.79 2.68 9.23
C PHE A 200 15.73 1.35 8.48
N LYS A 201 15.14 0.35 9.14
CA LYS A 201 14.94 -1.00 8.59
C LYS A 201 13.45 -1.23 8.29
N PRO A 202 13.02 -1.14 7.01
CA PRO A 202 11.61 -1.32 6.66
C PRO A 202 11.01 -2.65 7.16
N GLU A 203 11.79 -3.72 7.17
CA GLU A 203 11.39 -5.05 7.63
C GLU A 203 11.02 -5.12 9.12
N GLU A 204 11.58 -4.22 9.95
CA GLU A 204 11.29 -4.12 11.38
C GLU A 204 10.25 -3.05 11.69
N LYS A 205 10.09 -2.05 10.80
CA LYS A 205 9.29 -0.84 11.06
C LYS A 205 7.95 -0.81 10.31
N VAL A 206 7.82 -1.54 9.21
CA VAL A 206 6.57 -1.62 8.42
C VAL A 206 5.74 -2.80 8.89
N ILE A 207 4.48 -2.54 9.26
CA ILE A 207 3.58 -3.56 9.83
C ILE A 207 3.44 -4.77 8.90
N GLU A 208 3.16 -4.54 7.63
CA GLU A 208 2.95 -5.56 6.62
C GLU A 208 4.20 -6.43 6.41
N TYR A 209 5.39 -5.81 6.46
CA TYR A 209 6.66 -6.53 6.32
C TYR A 209 6.99 -7.32 7.58
N ALA A 210 6.78 -6.74 8.77
CA ALA A 210 6.98 -7.43 10.04
C ALA A 210 6.07 -8.65 10.18
N ILE A 211 4.80 -8.55 9.72
CA ILE A 211 3.87 -9.69 9.66
C ILE A 211 4.36 -10.73 8.66
N ALA A 212 4.75 -10.32 7.45
CA ALA A 212 5.25 -11.23 6.43
C ALA A 212 6.52 -11.98 6.90
N ALA A 213 7.44 -11.29 7.57
CA ALA A 213 8.65 -11.89 8.13
C ALA A 213 8.32 -12.95 9.19
N ARG A 214 7.35 -12.69 10.08
CA ARG A 214 6.88 -13.67 11.07
C ARG A 214 6.21 -14.89 10.44
N ARG A 215 5.55 -14.73 9.29
CA ARG A 215 4.90 -15.82 8.53
C ARG A 215 5.88 -16.69 7.73
N LYS A 216 7.08 -16.21 7.42
CA LYS A 216 8.11 -16.99 6.70
C LYS A 216 8.54 -18.27 7.44
N GLY A 217 8.30 -18.35 8.75
CA GLY A 217 8.53 -19.58 9.53
C GLY A 217 7.44 -20.65 9.41
N THR A 218 6.28 -20.36 8.79
CA THR A 218 5.10 -21.24 8.82
C THR A 218 4.40 -21.44 7.46
N THR A 219 4.87 -20.80 6.38
CA THR A 219 4.21 -20.85 5.05
C THR A 219 5.20 -21.10 3.91
N LYS A 220 4.78 -21.89 2.90
CA LYS A 220 5.54 -22.16 1.67
C LYS A 220 5.81 -20.83 0.95
N LYS A 221 7.04 -20.61 0.44
CA LYS A 221 7.39 -19.41 -0.34
C LYS A 221 6.41 -19.23 -1.51
N ARG A 222 5.98 -18.00 -1.76
CA ARG A 222 5.19 -17.65 -2.95
C ARG A 222 6.02 -17.88 -4.22
N LEU A 223 5.35 -18.13 -5.33
CA LEU A 223 6.04 -18.35 -6.60
C LEU A 223 6.76 -17.08 -7.06
N VAL A 224 6.13 -15.93 -6.88
CA VAL A 224 6.70 -14.62 -7.25
C VAL A 224 7.91 -14.22 -6.40
N ASP A 225 8.16 -14.89 -5.27
CA ASP A 225 9.33 -14.64 -4.43
C ASP A 225 10.54 -15.51 -4.84
N ARG A 226 10.38 -16.43 -5.80
CA ARG A 226 11.45 -17.32 -6.29
C ARG A 226 12.37 -16.59 -7.27
N ALA A 227 13.64 -17.01 -7.30
CA ALA A 227 14.54 -16.58 -8.35
C ALA A 227 14.06 -17.11 -9.71
N VAL A 228 14.38 -16.43 -10.82
CA VAL A 228 13.95 -16.84 -12.16
C VAL A 228 14.37 -18.28 -12.48
N VAL A 229 15.61 -18.65 -12.12
CA VAL A 229 16.11 -20.03 -12.29
C VAL A 229 15.25 -21.03 -11.52
N GLU A 230 15.00 -20.76 -10.23
CA GLU A 230 14.19 -21.62 -9.37
C GLU A 230 12.73 -21.72 -9.86
N PHE A 231 12.16 -20.62 -10.38
CA PHE A 231 10.81 -20.63 -10.96
C PHE A 231 10.75 -21.52 -12.20
N VAL A 232 11.72 -21.38 -13.12
CA VAL A 232 11.80 -22.18 -14.35
C VAL A 232 12.03 -23.66 -14.05
N GLU A 233 12.95 -23.98 -13.14
CA GLU A 233 13.24 -25.36 -12.72
C GLU A 233 12.02 -26.00 -12.05
N GLU A 234 11.29 -25.26 -11.20
CA GLU A 234 10.05 -25.75 -10.61
C GLU A 234 8.97 -25.99 -11.69
N THR A 235 8.80 -25.08 -12.67
CA THR A 235 7.87 -25.27 -13.80
C THR A 235 8.23 -26.51 -14.62
N ALA A 236 9.52 -26.83 -14.76
CA ALA A 236 9.99 -28.00 -15.50
C ALA A 236 9.96 -29.30 -14.70
N SER A 237 9.62 -29.24 -13.41
CA SER A 237 9.62 -30.39 -12.51
C SER A 237 8.36 -31.27 -12.66
N GLU A 238 8.31 -32.38 -11.92
CA GLU A 238 7.10 -33.23 -11.80
C GLU A 238 6.01 -32.60 -10.91
N SER A 239 6.22 -31.39 -10.39
CA SER A 239 5.22 -30.66 -9.61
C SER A 239 4.05 -30.22 -10.51
N PRO A 240 2.79 -30.41 -10.09
CA PRO A 240 1.62 -29.98 -10.87
C PRO A 240 1.44 -28.45 -10.89
N ALA A 241 2.18 -27.71 -10.06
CA ALA A 241 2.20 -26.24 -10.03
C ALA A 241 3.62 -25.73 -9.70
N PRO A 242 4.08 -24.62 -10.31
CA PRO A 242 3.38 -23.72 -11.23
C PRO A 242 3.12 -24.34 -12.62
N GLY A 243 1.89 -24.17 -13.12
CA GLY A 243 1.47 -24.66 -14.43
C GLY A 243 1.35 -23.56 -15.49
N GLY A 244 0.69 -23.89 -16.60
CA GLY A 244 0.53 -22.96 -17.73
C GLY A 244 -0.19 -21.65 -17.39
N GLY A 245 -1.14 -21.66 -16.44
CA GLY A 245 -1.82 -20.45 -15.95
C GLY A 245 -0.87 -19.47 -15.26
N SER A 246 -0.05 -19.99 -14.34
CA SER A 246 0.99 -19.24 -13.63
C SER A 246 2.04 -18.65 -14.59
N VAL A 247 2.45 -19.40 -15.62
CA VAL A 247 3.36 -18.91 -16.67
C VAL A 247 2.68 -17.84 -17.53
N ALA A 248 1.40 -18.03 -17.92
CA ALA A 248 0.66 -17.02 -18.67
C ALA A 248 0.54 -15.70 -17.89
N ALA A 249 0.23 -15.75 -16.59
CA ALA A 249 0.23 -14.57 -15.73
C ALA A 249 1.61 -13.90 -15.64
N THR A 250 2.67 -14.69 -15.56
CA THR A 250 4.06 -14.19 -15.56
C THR A 250 4.41 -13.48 -16.86
N LEU A 251 4.05 -14.04 -18.03
CA LEU A 251 4.24 -13.39 -19.33
C LEU A 251 3.49 -12.05 -19.39
N GLY A 252 2.25 -12.01 -18.91
CA GLY A 252 1.48 -10.77 -18.84
C GLY A 252 2.18 -9.74 -17.96
N ALA A 253 2.66 -10.14 -16.78
CA ALA A 253 3.37 -9.26 -15.86
C ALA A 253 4.63 -8.67 -16.51
N LEU A 254 5.41 -9.48 -17.23
CA LEU A 254 6.58 -9.02 -17.97
C LEU A 254 6.21 -8.05 -19.09
N GLY A 255 5.12 -8.31 -19.82
CA GLY A 255 4.66 -7.40 -20.88
C GLY A 255 4.24 -6.03 -20.35
N ALA A 256 3.45 -6.01 -19.27
CA ALA A 256 3.07 -4.78 -18.58
C ALA A 256 4.27 -4.06 -17.93
N ALA A 257 5.25 -4.80 -17.41
CA ALA A 257 6.48 -4.25 -16.84
C ALA A 257 7.36 -3.59 -17.91
N LEU A 258 7.47 -4.17 -19.11
CA LEU A 258 8.19 -3.55 -20.24
C LEU A 258 7.55 -2.22 -20.63
N ALA A 259 6.21 -2.16 -20.77
CA ALA A 259 5.53 -0.88 -21.04
C ALA A 259 5.76 0.14 -19.92
N THR A 260 5.71 -0.31 -18.65
CA THR A 260 6.01 0.55 -17.49
C THR A 260 7.45 1.06 -17.52
N MET A 261 8.41 0.24 -17.94
CA MET A 261 9.80 0.65 -18.14
C MET A 261 9.89 1.72 -19.23
N VAL A 262 9.25 1.53 -20.40
CA VAL A 262 9.25 2.53 -21.48
C VAL A 262 8.65 3.85 -20.97
N ALA A 263 7.55 3.80 -20.21
CA ALA A 263 6.95 4.98 -19.59
C ALA A 263 7.93 5.70 -18.66
N ASN A 264 8.59 4.97 -17.75
CA ASN A 264 9.60 5.55 -16.84
C ASN A 264 10.82 6.13 -17.58
N LEU A 265 11.30 5.48 -18.64
CA LEU A 265 12.37 6.01 -19.49
C LEU A 265 11.93 7.29 -20.22
N SER A 266 10.67 7.35 -20.63
CA SER A 266 10.07 8.51 -21.31
C SER A 266 9.92 9.69 -20.37
N ALA A 267 9.46 9.45 -19.13
CA ALA A 267 9.34 10.46 -18.08
C ALA A 267 10.68 11.12 -17.69
N HIS A 268 11.80 10.45 -17.95
CA HIS A 268 13.15 10.91 -17.67
C HIS A 268 13.97 11.22 -18.93
N LYS A 269 13.33 11.32 -20.09
CA LYS A 269 14.01 11.64 -21.34
C LYS A 269 14.35 13.12 -21.40
N ARG A 270 15.64 13.44 -21.61
CA ARG A 270 16.11 14.81 -21.80
C ARG A 270 15.32 15.52 -22.91
N GLY A 271 14.82 16.72 -22.60
CA GLY A 271 14.02 17.53 -23.51
C GLY A 271 12.51 17.26 -23.42
N TRP A 272 12.09 16.27 -22.63
CA TRP A 272 10.69 15.98 -22.32
C TRP A 272 10.35 16.28 -20.86
N ASP A 273 11.13 17.15 -20.21
CA ASP A 273 11.01 17.47 -18.78
C ASP A 273 9.59 17.96 -18.42
N ALA A 274 8.90 18.66 -19.32
CA ALA A 274 7.51 19.10 -19.10
C ALA A 274 6.46 17.98 -19.22
N ARG A 275 6.82 16.81 -19.76
CA ARG A 275 5.93 15.65 -19.98
C ARG A 275 6.14 14.54 -18.96
N TRP A 276 6.94 14.78 -17.92
CA TRP A 276 7.24 13.78 -16.89
C TRP A 276 5.96 13.21 -16.26
N GLU A 277 4.95 14.05 -16.02
CA GLU A 277 3.70 13.68 -15.35
C GLU A 277 2.84 12.80 -16.27
N GLU A 278 2.73 13.15 -17.55
CA GLU A 278 2.03 12.35 -18.57
C GLU A 278 2.57 10.90 -18.60
N PHE A 279 3.89 10.75 -18.67
CA PHE A 279 4.53 9.43 -18.68
C PHE A 279 4.51 8.75 -17.31
N SER A 280 4.49 9.52 -16.21
CA SER A 280 4.28 8.99 -14.86
C SER A 280 2.90 8.34 -14.74
N ASP A 281 1.85 8.97 -15.26
CA ASP A 281 0.49 8.42 -15.23
C ASP A 281 0.39 7.10 -15.98
N TRP A 282 1.06 7.00 -17.15
CA TRP A 282 1.18 5.74 -17.88
C TRP A 282 1.95 4.68 -17.09
N ALA A 283 3.03 5.06 -16.42
CA ALA A 283 3.80 4.16 -15.58
C ALA A 283 2.98 3.66 -14.37
N GLU A 284 2.14 4.49 -13.74
CA GLU A 284 1.24 4.07 -12.66
C GLU A 284 0.20 3.05 -13.15
N ARG A 285 -0.39 3.27 -14.33
CA ARG A 285 -1.32 2.32 -14.97
C ARG A 285 -0.64 0.99 -15.27
N GLY A 286 0.54 1.04 -15.91
CA GLY A 286 1.33 -0.16 -16.21
C GLY A 286 1.71 -0.93 -14.94
N LYS A 287 2.07 -0.20 -13.88
CA LYS A 287 2.33 -0.76 -12.55
C LYS A 287 1.12 -1.48 -11.95
N ALA A 288 -0.06 -0.87 -12.02
CA ALA A 288 -1.28 -1.52 -11.54
C ALA A 288 -1.50 -2.88 -12.23
N HIS A 289 -1.28 -2.95 -13.55
CA HIS A 289 -1.43 -4.20 -14.30
C HIS A 289 -0.40 -5.26 -13.91
N TYR A 290 0.91 -4.95 -13.92
CA TYR A 290 1.90 -5.98 -13.61
C TYR A 290 1.81 -6.45 -12.15
N VAL A 291 1.41 -5.58 -11.21
CA VAL A 291 1.21 -5.98 -9.81
C VAL A 291 0.04 -6.95 -9.66
N GLU A 292 -1.08 -6.69 -10.34
CA GLU A 292 -2.21 -7.63 -10.34
C GLU A 292 -1.84 -8.95 -11.02
N LEU A 293 -1.11 -8.91 -12.13
CA LEU A 293 -0.66 -10.12 -12.82
C LEU A 293 0.30 -10.96 -11.96
N LEU A 294 1.23 -10.33 -11.22
CA LEU A 294 2.05 -11.04 -10.23
C LEU A 294 1.19 -11.69 -9.13
N ARG A 295 0.17 -11.00 -8.63
CA ARG A 295 -0.76 -11.60 -7.66
C ARG A 295 -1.50 -12.81 -8.25
N LEU A 296 -1.85 -12.75 -9.54
CA LEU A 296 -2.52 -13.84 -10.24
C LEU A 296 -1.62 -15.06 -10.48
N VAL A 297 -0.29 -14.91 -10.52
CA VAL A 297 0.66 -16.05 -10.55
C VAL A 297 0.45 -16.95 -9.32
N ASP A 298 0.43 -16.36 -8.12
CA ASP A 298 0.21 -17.12 -6.88
C ASP A 298 -1.24 -17.61 -6.77
N GLU A 299 -2.21 -16.80 -7.20
CA GLU A 299 -3.63 -17.14 -7.16
C GLU A 299 -3.97 -18.35 -8.04
N ASP A 300 -3.32 -18.50 -9.20
CA ASP A 300 -3.48 -19.66 -10.09
C ASP A 300 -3.11 -20.96 -9.37
N THR A 301 -1.95 -20.97 -8.70
CA THR A 301 -1.51 -22.11 -7.89
C THR A 301 -2.42 -22.33 -6.68
N ALA A 302 -2.90 -21.27 -6.04
CA ALA A 302 -3.86 -21.39 -4.94
C ALA A 302 -5.23 -21.93 -5.40
N ALA A 303 -5.69 -21.58 -6.60
CA ALA A 303 -6.90 -22.13 -7.21
C ALA A 303 -6.75 -23.61 -7.54
N PHE A 304 -5.59 -24.01 -8.10
CA PHE A 304 -5.28 -25.41 -8.34
C PHE A 304 -5.24 -26.24 -7.05
N ASN A 305 -4.57 -25.74 -6.01
CA ASN A 305 -4.51 -26.43 -4.71
C ASN A 305 -5.89 -26.61 -4.09
N ARG A 306 -6.79 -25.62 -4.20
CA ARG A 306 -8.20 -25.75 -3.76
C ARG A 306 -8.93 -26.87 -4.49
N LEU A 307 -8.64 -27.09 -5.77
CA LEU A 307 -9.21 -28.20 -6.54
C LEU A 307 -8.67 -29.55 -6.05
N MET A 308 -7.38 -29.64 -5.75
CA MET A 308 -6.77 -30.84 -5.16
C MET A 308 -7.30 -31.13 -3.75
N ASP A 309 -7.47 -30.12 -2.92
CA ASP A 309 -8.07 -30.25 -1.58
C ASP A 309 -9.52 -30.76 -1.68
N ALA A 310 -10.31 -30.20 -2.60
CA ALA A 310 -11.67 -30.67 -2.87
C ALA A 310 -11.68 -32.13 -3.38
N LEU A 311 -10.69 -32.54 -4.18
CA LEU A 311 -10.51 -33.93 -4.62
C LEU A 311 -10.12 -34.86 -3.46
N GLY A 312 -9.50 -34.34 -2.41
CA GLY A 312 -9.13 -35.08 -1.20
C GLY A 312 -10.27 -35.32 -0.21
N LEU A 313 -11.39 -34.60 -0.31
CA LEU A 313 -12.49 -34.68 0.66
C LEU A 313 -13.11 -36.10 0.75
N PRO A 314 -13.61 -36.53 1.92
CA PRO A 314 -14.31 -37.81 2.10
C PRO A 314 -15.50 -37.98 1.15
N LYS A 315 -15.86 -39.23 0.87
CA LYS A 315 -16.94 -39.60 -0.07
C LYS A 315 -17.71 -40.87 0.34
N GLY A 316 -17.63 -41.24 1.61
CA GLY A 316 -18.23 -42.46 2.16
C GLY A 316 -19.74 -42.32 2.39
N THR A 317 -20.20 -41.15 2.83
CA THR A 317 -21.63 -40.89 3.12
C THR A 317 -22.30 -40.01 2.05
N PRO A 318 -23.64 -40.02 1.93
CA PRO A 318 -24.35 -39.10 1.04
C PRO A 318 -24.05 -37.62 1.34
N ALA A 319 -23.97 -37.24 2.62
CA ALA A 319 -23.63 -35.89 3.04
C ALA A 319 -22.21 -35.48 2.62
N GLU A 320 -21.24 -36.39 2.78
CA GLU A 320 -19.86 -36.18 2.33
C GLU A 320 -19.77 -36.03 0.81
N LYS A 321 -20.50 -36.85 0.04
CA LYS A 321 -20.54 -36.74 -1.42
C LYS A 321 -21.08 -35.37 -1.87
N THR A 322 -22.18 -34.90 -1.27
CA THR A 322 -22.75 -33.59 -1.56
C THR A 322 -21.77 -32.45 -1.21
N ALA A 323 -21.16 -32.51 -0.02
CA ALA A 323 -20.18 -31.50 0.40
C ALA A 323 -18.94 -31.47 -0.51
N ARG A 324 -18.44 -32.66 -0.88
CA ARG A 324 -17.33 -32.81 -1.82
C ARG A 324 -17.67 -32.26 -3.20
N GLN A 325 -18.87 -32.55 -3.73
CA GLN A 325 -19.31 -32.03 -5.02
C GLN A 325 -19.45 -30.50 -4.99
N ALA A 326 -20.03 -29.94 -3.94
CA ALA A 326 -20.14 -28.48 -3.78
C ALA A 326 -18.76 -27.81 -3.72
N ALA A 327 -17.82 -28.39 -2.97
CA ALA A 327 -16.44 -27.92 -2.91
C ALA A 327 -15.74 -28.02 -4.28
N MET A 328 -15.97 -29.11 -5.02
CA MET A 328 -15.42 -29.30 -6.37
C MET A 328 -15.91 -28.23 -7.34
N GLN A 329 -17.21 -27.96 -7.35
CA GLN A 329 -17.80 -26.96 -8.24
C GLN A 329 -17.33 -25.55 -7.88
N ALA A 330 -17.24 -25.21 -6.58
CA ALA A 330 -16.68 -23.94 -6.13
C ALA A 330 -15.21 -23.76 -6.53
N ALA A 331 -14.38 -24.80 -6.35
CA ALA A 331 -12.97 -24.78 -6.73
C ALA A 331 -12.78 -24.69 -8.25
N THR A 332 -13.55 -25.44 -9.03
CA THR A 332 -13.51 -25.41 -10.50
C THR A 332 -13.93 -24.05 -11.05
N ARG A 333 -14.93 -23.41 -10.44
CA ARG A 333 -15.34 -22.05 -10.76
C ARG A 333 -14.20 -21.06 -10.51
N ALA A 334 -13.58 -21.10 -9.33
CA ALA A 334 -12.44 -20.25 -9.03
C ALA A 334 -11.27 -20.49 -10.00
N ALA A 335 -10.95 -21.75 -10.32
CA ALA A 335 -9.93 -22.12 -11.29
C ALA A 335 -10.26 -21.68 -12.72
N SER A 336 -11.53 -21.44 -13.05
CA SER A 336 -11.95 -20.89 -14.36
C SER A 336 -11.91 -19.35 -14.38
N GLU A 337 -12.26 -18.70 -13.28
CA GLU A 337 -12.30 -17.24 -13.16
C GLU A 337 -10.90 -16.61 -13.05
N VAL A 338 -9.93 -17.29 -12.42
CA VAL A 338 -8.56 -16.76 -12.27
C VAL A 338 -7.85 -16.56 -13.61
N PRO A 339 -7.80 -17.54 -14.54
CA PRO A 339 -7.24 -17.31 -15.87
C PRO A 339 -8.02 -16.27 -16.67
N LEU A 340 -9.34 -16.16 -16.51
CA LEU A 340 -10.10 -15.09 -17.18
C LEU A 340 -9.65 -13.70 -16.71
N ARG A 341 -9.39 -13.53 -15.41
CA ARG A 341 -8.81 -12.28 -14.88
C ARG A 341 -7.40 -12.01 -15.40
N VAL A 342 -6.59 -13.05 -15.64
CA VAL A 342 -5.29 -12.91 -16.33
C VAL A 342 -5.49 -12.36 -17.74
N MET A 343 -6.45 -12.90 -18.49
CA MET A 343 -6.77 -12.41 -19.84
C MET A 343 -7.21 -10.94 -19.83
N GLU A 344 -8.11 -10.57 -18.93
CA GLU A 344 -8.61 -9.20 -18.79
C GLU A 344 -7.49 -8.21 -18.44
N THR A 345 -6.64 -8.57 -17.47
CA THR A 345 -5.56 -7.70 -17.01
C THR A 345 -4.46 -7.57 -18.07
N ALA A 346 -4.12 -8.67 -18.75
CA ALA A 346 -3.13 -8.66 -19.84
C ALA A 346 -3.63 -7.84 -21.04
N LEU A 347 -4.90 -7.98 -21.43
CA LEU A 347 -5.50 -7.18 -22.50
C LEU A 347 -5.55 -5.68 -22.14
N ALA A 348 -5.94 -5.35 -20.90
CA ALA A 348 -5.94 -3.97 -20.42
C ALA A 348 -4.53 -3.36 -20.44
N SER A 349 -3.49 -4.14 -20.12
CA SER A 349 -2.10 -3.67 -20.21
C SER A 349 -1.68 -3.23 -21.62
N MET A 350 -2.35 -3.74 -22.67
CA MET A 350 -2.08 -3.34 -24.05
C MET A 350 -2.39 -1.88 -24.35
N ASP A 351 -3.24 -1.22 -23.57
CA ASP A 351 -3.47 0.23 -23.71
C ASP A 351 -2.21 1.02 -23.34
N VAL A 352 -1.50 0.60 -22.28
CA VAL A 352 -0.21 1.19 -21.88
C VAL A 352 0.86 0.85 -22.91
N ILE A 353 0.90 -0.41 -23.39
CA ILE A 353 1.87 -0.84 -24.40
C ILE A 353 1.68 -0.03 -25.71
N ALA A 354 0.45 0.15 -26.17
CA ALA A 354 0.14 0.92 -27.37
C ALA A 354 0.57 2.38 -27.23
N ALA A 355 0.22 3.03 -26.12
CA ALA A 355 0.68 4.39 -25.83
C ALA A 355 2.21 4.48 -25.83
N MET A 356 2.90 3.51 -25.23
CA MET A 356 4.36 3.51 -25.19
C MET A 356 5.01 3.24 -26.55
N ALA A 357 4.38 2.46 -27.42
CA ALA A 357 4.80 2.32 -28.81
C ALA A 357 4.60 3.63 -29.60
N GLU A 358 3.51 4.36 -29.37
CA GLU A 358 3.14 5.57 -30.11
C GLU A 358 3.85 6.85 -29.66
N ILE A 359 3.92 7.10 -28.36
CA ILE A 359 4.40 8.38 -27.80
C ILE A 359 5.58 8.23 -26.85
N GLY A 360 5.93 7.00 -26.48
CA GLY A 360 7.06 6.71 -25.59
C GLY A 360 8.43 6.94 -26.25
N ASN A 361 9.47 6.67 -25.48
CA ASN A 361 10.86 6.85 -25.88
C ASN A 361 11.17 6.04 -27.16
N PRO A 362 11.53 6.68 -28.28
CA PRO A 362 11.76 5.97 -29.55
C PRO A 362 12.87 4.91 -29.49
N ASN A 363 13.84 5.09 -28.58
CA ASN A 363 14.94 4.15 -28.38
C ASN A 363 14.51 2.84 -27.68
N SER A 364 13.27 2.77 -27.19
CA SER A 364 12.69 1.64 -26.47
C SER A 364 11.43 1.12 -27.15
N VAL A 365 11.24 1.42 -28.44
CA VAL A 365 10.06 0.97 -29.20
C VAL A 365 10.01 -0.55 -29.34
N SER A 366 11.18 -1.21 -29.41
CA SER A 366 11.27 -2.68 -29.41
C SER A 366 10.74 -3.29 -28.12
N ASP A 367 10.94 -2.62 -26.98
CA ASP A 367 10.45 -3.09 -25.67
C ASP A 367 8.92 -3.09 -25.61
N ALA A 368 8.28 -2.08 -26.23
CA ALA A 368 6.83 -2.06 -26.39
C ALA A 368 6.34 -3.20 -27.31
N GLY A 369 7.07 -3.49 -28.40
CA GLY A 369 6.77 -4.63 -29.28
C GLY A 369 6.83 -5.98 -28.56
N VAL A 370 7.90 -6.23 -27.81
CA VAL A 370 8.02 -7.44 -26.96
C VAL A 370 6.92 -7.47 -25.91
N GLY A 371 6.59 -6.31 -25.31
CA GLY A 371 5.49 -6.17 -24.37
C GLY A 371 4.14 -6.64 -24.95
N ALA A 372 3.83 -6.27 -26.19
CA ALA A 372 2.61 -6.70 -26.89
C ALA A 372 2.59 -8.21 -27.13
N LEU A 373 3.71 -8.80 -27.56
CA LEU A 373 3.85 -10.24 -27.75
C LEU A 373 3.63 -11.01 -26.45
N CYS A 374 4.22 -10.55 -25.35
CA CYS A 374 4.05 -11.13 -24.03
C CYS A 374 2.58 -11.05 -23.55
N ALA A 375 1.94 -9.89 -23.69
CA ALA A 375 0.54 -9.71 -23.32
C ALA A 375 -0.38 -10.60 -24.15
N ARG A 376 -0.13 -10.74 -25.46
CA ARG A 376 -0.89 -11.63 -26.35
C ARG A 376 -0.72 -13.10 -25.97
N ALA A 377 0.52 -13.54 -25.72
CA ALA A 377 0.80 -14.89 -25.26
C ALA A 377 0.12 -15.20 -23.91
N ALA A 378 0.10 -14.22 -22.99
CA ALA A 378 -0.60 -14.32 -21.71
C ALA A 378 -2.11 -14.54 -21.89
N VAL A 379 -2.76 -13.76 -22.75
CA VAL A 379 -4.20 -13.92 -23.04
C VAL A 379 -4.50 -15.30 -23.62
N ARG A 380 -3.74 -15.73 -24.64
CA ARG A 380 -3.96 -17.05 -25.27
C ARG A 380 -3.67 -18.20 -24.31
N GLY A 381 -2.55 -18.13 -23.58
CA GLY A 381 -2.17 -19.13 -22.59
C GLY A 381 -3.21 -19.25 -21.46
N ALA A 382 -3.69 -18.13 -20.94
CA ALA A 382 -4.75 -18.12 -19.94
C ALA A 382 -6.08 -18.65 -20.50
N TYR A 383 -6.42 -18.39 -21.76
CA TYR A 383 -7.63 -18.93 -22.37
C TYR A 383 -7.63 -20.46 -22.45
N LEU A 384 -6.48 -21.09 -22.73
CA LEU A 384 -6.36 -22.55 -22.67
C LEU A 384 -6.73 -23.09 -21.28
N ASN A 385 -6.35 -22.36 -20.22
CA ASN A 385 -6.70 -22.71 -18.84
C ASN A 385 -8.19 -22.47 -18.52
N VAL A 386 -8.80 -21.40 -19.05
CA VAL A 386 -10.26 -21.21 -18.98
C VAL A 386 -10.99 -22.39 -19.62
N ARG A 387 -10.56 -22.80 -20.83
CA ARG A 387 -11.21 -23.86 -21.60
C ARG A 387 -11.16 -25.22 -20.90
N ILE A 388 -10.01 -25.60 -20.36
CA ILE A 388 -9.87 -26.90 -19.68
C ILE A 388 -10.70 -26.92 -18.39
N ASN A 389 -10.71 -25.84 -17.61
CA ASN A 389 -11.44 -25.78 -16.34
C ASN A 389 -12.95 -25.68 -16.55
N CYS A 390 -13.42 -24.97 -17.59
CA CYS A 390 -14.84 -24.92 -17.95
C CYS A 390 -15.40 -26.30 -18.34
N GLY A 391 -14.56 -27.23 -18.80
CA GLY A 391 -14.96 -28.62 -19.04
C GLY A 391 -15.46 -29.34 -17.77
N GLY A 392 -14.95 -28.94 -16.60
CA GLY A 392 -15.33 -29.49 -15.30
C GLY A 392 -16.54 -28.85 -14.63
N LEU A 393 -17.08 -27.74 -15.18
CA LEU A 393 -18.22 -27.03 -14.61
C LEU A 393 -19.55 -27.73 -14.95
N GLU A 394 -20.38 -27.96 -13.93
CA GLU A 394 -21.76 -28.45 -14.11
C GLU A 394 -22.69 -27.33 -14.60
N ASP A 395 -22.47 -26.10 -14.13
CA ASP A 395 -23.20 -24.93 -14.62
C ASP A 395 -22.78 -24.60 -16.07
N LYS A 396 -23.53 -25.13 -17.02
CA LYS A 396 -23.26 -24.97 -18.46
C LYS A 396 -23.51 -23.55 -18.96
N ALA A 397 -24.38 -22.78 -18.30
CA ALA A 397 -24.62 -21.39 -18.66
C ALA A 397 -23.39 -20.54 -18.28
N LEU A 398 -22.87 -20.73 -17.07
CA LEU A 398 -21.64 -20.07 -16.63
C LEU A 398 -20.44 -20.49 -17.51
N ALA A 399 -20.27 -21.78 -17.78
CA ALA A 399 -19.19 -22.26 -18.64
C ALA A 399 -19.25 -21.64 -20.05
N ALA A 400 -20.43 -21.60 -20.66
CA ALA A 400 -20.62 -20.98 -21.98
C ALA A 400 -20.30 -19.47 -21.96
N GLU A 401 -20.69 -18.76 -20.90
CA GLU A 401 -20.39 -17.34 -20.76
C GLU A 401 -18.89 -17.07 -20.57
N LEU A 402 -18.20 -17.85 -19.74
CA LEU A 402 -16.75 -17.72 -19.54
C LEU A 402 -15.98 -18.00 -20.84
N LEU A 403 -16.39 -19.02 -21.60
CA LEU A 403 -15.81 -19.35 -22.90
C LEU A 403 -16.04 -18.23 -23.92
N ARG A 404 -17.26 -17.69 -24.00
CA ARG A 404 -17.60 -16.58 -24.89
C ARG A 404 -16.79 -15.33 -24.58
N ARG A 405 -16.69 -14.96 -23.30
CA ARG A 405 -15.85 -13.83 -22.85
C ARG A 405 -14.38 -14.06 -23.17
N GLY A 406 -13.86 -15.26 -22.90
CA GLY A 406 -12.47 -15.63 -23.22
C GLY A 406 -12.16 -15.50 -24.71
N ALA A 407 -13.03 -16.03 -25.57
CA ALA A 407 -12.86 -15.93 -27.02
C ALA A 407 -12.83 -14.47 -27.51
N GLU A 408 -13.69 -13.61 -26.95
CA GLU A 408 -13.72 -12.19 -27.29
C GLU A 408 -12.45 -11.46 -26.85
N LEU A 409 -11.96 -11.74 -25.63
CA LEU A 409 -10.70 -11.18 -25.12
C LEU A 409 -9.50 -11.64 -25.97
N GLU A 410 -9.47 -12.90 -26.40
CA GLU A 410 -8.43 -13.42 -27.30
C GLU A 410 -8.43 -12.66 -28.64
N ARG A 411 -9.60 -12.50 -29.27
CA ARG A 411 -9.76 -11.75 -30.52
C ARG A 411 -9.28 -10.31 -30.39
N GLN A 412 -9.69 -9.61 -29.32
CA GLN A 412 -9.26 -8.24 -29.05
C GLN A 412 -7.75 -8.13 -28.84
N ALA A 413 -7.14 -9.09 -28.14
CA ALA A 413 -5.69 -9.12 -27.92
C ALA A 413 -4.92 -9.28 -29.23
N GLU A 414 -5.38 -10.15 -30.14
CA GLU A 414 -4.76 -10.32 -31.45
C GLU A 414 -4.87 -9.06 -32.33
N GLU A 415 -6.02 -8.37 -32.28
CA GLU A 415 -6.20 -7.11 -33.00
C GLU A 415 -5.29 -6.00 -32.46
N ARG A 416 -5.22 -5.86 -31.14
CA ARG A 416 -4.35 -4.87 -30.48
C ARG A 416 -2.88 -5.16 -30.72
N GLU A 417 -2.45 -6.41 -30.60
CA GLU A 417 -1.07 -6.83 -30.88
C GLU A 417 -0.66 -6.44 -32.31
N ARG A 418 -1.49 -6.79 -33.32
CA ARG A 418 -1.21 -6.43 -34.72
C ARG A 418 -1.07 -4.92 -34.91
N ALA A 419 -1.97 -4.13 -34.31
CA ALA A 419 -1.92 -2.68 -34.41
C ALA A 419 -0.64 -2.11 -33.77
N ILE A 420 -0.28 -2.59 -32.58
CA ILE A 420 0.94 -2.16 -31.87
C ILE A 420 2.18 -2.52 -32.69
N LEU A 421 2.28 -3.75 -33.20
CA LEU A 421 3.43 -4.18 -33.98
C LEU A 421 3.56 -3.43 -35.30
N ALA A 422 2.46 -3.01 -35.92
CA ALA A 422 2.50 -2.12 -37.09
C ALA A 422 3.12 -0.76 -36.73
N VAL A 423 2.76 -0.17 -35.59
CA VAL A 423 3.37 1.08 -35.09
C VAL A 423 4.86 0.88 -34.80
N VAL A 424 5.22 -0.24 -34.14
CA VAL A 424 6.62 -0.56 -33.83
C VAL A 424 7.43 -0.73 -35.11
N ALA A 425 6.95 -1.52 -36.08
CA ALA A 425 7.61 -1.73 -37.35
C ALA A 425 7.82 -0.43 -38.14
N GLY A 426 6.82 0.46 -38.15
CA GLY A 426 6.94 1.78 -38.79
C GLY A 426 7.98 2.71 -38.14
N LYS A 427 8.40 2.44 -36.91
CA LYS A 427 9.40 3.22 -36.17
C LYS A 427 10.79 2.59 -36.14
N MET A 428 10.90 1.30 -36.44
CA MET A 428 12.17 0.61 -36.59
C MET A 428 12.72 0.90 -38.00
N LYS A 429 13.94 1.43 -38.07
CA LYS A 429 14.62 1.74 -39.33
C LYS A 429 15.41 0.55 -39.85
#